data_AF-A0AAD4YZW3-F1
#
_entry.id   AF-A0AAD4YZW3-F1
#
_cell.length_a   1.000
_cell.length_b   1.000
_cell.length_c   1.000
_cell.angle_alpha   90.00
_cell.angle_beta   90.00
_cell.angle_gamma   90.00
#
_symmetry.space_group_name_H-M   'P 1'
#
loop_
_entity.id
_entity.type
_entity.pdbx_description
1 polymer ?
#
loop_
_entity_poly.entity_id
_entity_poly.type
_entity_poly.pdbx_seq_one_letter_code
_entity_poly.pdbx_strand_id
1 'polypeptide(L)'
;MARMTLGIIVLLGFWSYKLYWRKFLKDEAVEEFLQACNNLNLMPRRYSYSDIKKMTNDFKNKLGQGGFGSVFKGELSNGHLVAVKMLSGSKGKGQDFINEVATIGRIHHVNVVQLIGFCSQGSKRARL
;
A
#
# COMPACT_ATOMS: atom_id res chain seq x y z
N MET A 1 36.48 2.58 28.58
CA MET A 1 35.07 2.12 28.52
C MET A 1 34.11 3.21 28.03
N ALA A 2 34.00 4.38 28.70
CA ALA A 2 32.96 5.39 28.38
C ALA A 2 33.06 6.10 27.01
N ARG A 3 34.25 6.18 26.38
CA ARG A 3 34.40 6.84 25.05
C ARG A 3 33.86 6.00 23.89
N MET A 4 33.84 4.66 24.03
CA MET A 4 33.34 3.76 22.98
C MET A 4 31.81 3.72 22.94
N THR A 5 31.14 3.89 24.09
CA THR A 5 29.67 3.85 24.16
C THR A 5 29.03 5.08 23.51
N LEU A 6 29.63 6.26 23.66
CA LEU A 6 29.21 7.49 22.97
C LEU A 6 29.29 7.35 21.44
N GLY A 7 30.36 6.74 20.92
CA GLY A 7 30.50 6.47 19.49
C GLY A 7 29.40 5.56 18.94
N ILE A 8 29.05 4.50 19.68
CA ILE A 8 27.99 3.56 19.30
C ILE A 8 26.63 4.27 19.27
N ILE A 9 26.32 5.12 20.25
CA ILE A 9 25.05 5.87 20.31
C ILE A 9 24.91 6.82 19.10
N VAL A 10 25.98 7.55 18.76
CA VAL A 10 25.97 8.45 17.59
C VAL A 10 25.79 7.66 16.29
N LEU A 11 26.47 6.51 16.14
CA LEU A 11 26.32 5.66 14.97
C LEU A 11 24.90 5.08 14.86
N LEU A 12 24.33 4.58 15.95
CA LEU A 12 22.95 4.07 15.98
C LEU A 12 21.92 5.18 15.67
N GLY A 13 22.11 6.38 16.21
CA GLY A 13 21.29 7.54 15.91
C GLY A 13 21.35 7.93 14.43
N PHE A 14 22.56 8.02 13.87
CA PHE A 14 22.78 8.28 12.45
C PHE A 14 22.17 7.21 11.55
N TRP A 15 22.31 5.93 11.92
CA TRP A 15 21.76 4.82 11.14
C TRP A 15 20.23 4.82 11.19
N SER A 16 19.66 5.07 12.36
CA SER A 16 18.21 5.20 12.57
C SER A 16 17.64 6.38 11.76
N TYR A 17 18.32 7.53 11.78
CA TYR A 17 17.97 8.71 10.98
C TYR A 17 18.02 8.41 9.47
N LYS A 18 19.10 7.76 9.00
CA LYS A 18 19.25 7.36 7.60
C LYS A 18 18.15 6.38 7.15
N LEU A 19 17.75 5.45 8.01
CA LEU A 19 16.66 4.52 7.73
C LEU A 19 15.30 5.22 7.70
N TYR A 20 15.05 6.11 8.65
CA TYR A 20 13.85 6.94 8.68
C TYR A 20 13.73 7.78 7.40
N TRP A 21 14.78 8.50 7.01
CA TRP A 21 14.80 9.30 5.78
C TRP A 21 14.56 8.48 4.53
N ARG A 22 15.20 7.31 4.43
CA ARG A 22 14.96 6.39 3.31
C ARG A 22 13.52 5.91 3.22
N LYS A 23 12.82 5.78 4.35
CA LYS A 23 11.40 5.42 4.37
C LYS A 23 10.54 6.62 3.96
N PHE A 24 10.81 7.80 4.50
CA PHE A 24 10.09 9.03 4.19
C PHE A 24 10.11 9.37 2.69
N LEU A 25 11.31 9.40 2.09
CA LEU A 25 11.47 9.70 0.65
C LEU A 25 10.73 8.71 -0.25
N LYS A 26 10.61 7.44 0.16
CA LYS A 26 9.86 6.43 -0.60
C LYS A 26 8.35 6.64 -0.52
N ASP A 27 7.85 7.00 0.66
CA ASP A 27 6.41 7.24 0.85
C ASP A 27 5.99 8.53 0.11
N GLU A 28 6.85 9.56 0.09
CA GLU A 28 6.65 10.79 -0.69
C GLU A 28 6.63 10.52 -2.21
N ALA A 29 7.59 9.77 -2.74
CA ALA A 29 7.60 9.40 -4.17
C ALA A 29 6.38 8.56 -4.59
N VAL A 30 5.86 7.70 -3.71
CA VAL A 30 4.60 6.97 -3.95
C VAL A 30 3.43 7.95 -4.05
N GLU A 31 3.33 8.90 -3.12
CA GLU A 31 2.23 9.85 -3.12
C GLU A 31 2.26 10.76 -4.35
N GLU A 32 3.44 11.25 -4.72
CA GLU A 32 3.65 12.07 -5.92
C GLU A 32 3.22 11.32 -7.20
N PHE A 33 3.61 10.05 -7.34
CA PHE A 33 3.19 9.22 -8.47
C PHE A 33 1.66 9.03 -8.51
N LEU A 34 1.05 8.71 -7.37
CA LEU A 34 -0.40 8.52 -7.28
C LEU A 34 -1.14 9.82 -7.63
N GLN A 35 -0.62 10.96 -7.20
CA GLN A 35 -1.19 12.28 -7.50
C GLN A 35 -1.06 12.61 -8.99
N ALA A 36 0.09 12.35 -9.60
CA ALA A 36 0.29 12.53 -11.03
C ALA A 36 -0.68 11.67 -11.86
N CYS A 37 -0.84 10.38 -11.53
CA CYS A 37 -1.77 9.52 -12.25
C CYS A 37 -3.25 9.86 -12.01
N ASN A 38 -3.60 10.37 -10.82
CA ASN A 38 -4.94 10.86 -10.53
C ASN A 38 -5.29 12.08 -11.40
N ASN A 39 -4.36 13.04 -11.52
CA ASN A 39 -4.54 14.23 -12.37
C ASN A 39 -4.73 13.89 -13.85
N LEU A 40 -4.18 12.76 -14.30
CA LEU A 40 -4.33 12.27 -15.67
C LEU A 40 -5.63 11.47 -15.91
N ASN A 41 -6.47 11.29 -14.88
CA ASN A 41 -7.65 10.38 -14.91
C ASN A 41 -7.31 8.93 -15.32
N LEU A 42 -6.08 8.49 -15.04
CA LEU A 42 -5.59 7.15 -15.40
C LEU A 42 -5.64 6.17 -14.21
N MET A 43 -6.16 6.62 -13.06
CA MET A 43 -6.11 5.88 -11.80
C MET A 43 -7.45 5.24 -11.42
N PRO A 44 -7.41 4.01 -10.88
CA PRO A 44 -8.51 3.44 -10.10
C PRO A 44 -8.88 4.34 -8.91
N ARG A 45 -10.09 4.19 -8.38
CA ARG A 45 -10.59 5.06 -7.31
C ARG A 45 -9.75 4.91 -6.03
N ARG A 46 -9.35 6.04 -5.43
CA ARG A 46 -8.69 6.06 -4.12
C ARG A 46 -9.73 5.95 -3.00
N TYR A 47 -9.51 4.99 -2.10
CA TYR A 47 -10.32 4.75 -0.91
C TYR A 47 -9.52 5.07 0.36
N SER A 48 -10.22 5.58 1.37
CA SER A 48 -9.64 5.72 2.70
C SER A 48 -9.53 4.35 3.40
N TYR A 49 -8.64 4.23 4.39
CA TYR A 49 -8.56 2.99 5.17
C TYR A 49 -9.87 2.68 5.91
N SER A 50 -10.61 3.71 6.32
CA SER A 50 -11.95 3.56 6.87
C SER A 50 -12.93 2.95 5.87
N ASP A 51 -12.86 3.32 4.59
CA ASP A 51 -13.73 2.71 3.57
C ASP A 51 -13.37 1.25 3.37
N ILE A 52 -12.08 0.92 3.31
CA ILE A 52 -11.58 -0.46 3.23
C ILE A 52 -12.08 -1.30 4.41
N LYS A 53 -11.98 -0.75 5.62
CA LYS A 53 -12.43 -1.42 6.84
C LYS A 53 -13.95 -1.65 6.83
N LYS A 54 -14.73 -0.66 6.40
CA LYS A 54 -16.19 -0.77 6.25
C LYS A 54 -16.59 -1.81 5.20
N MET A 55 -16.04 -1.73 3.98
CA MET A 55 -16.42 -2.66 2.91
C MET A 55 -16.05 -4.11 3.21
N THR A 56 -15.00 -4.34 3.99
CA THR A 56 -14.57 -5.70 4.39
C THR A 56 -15.23 -6.19 5.68
N ASN A 57 -16.15 -5.41 6.26
CA ASN A 57 -16.76 -5.68 7.56
C ASN A 57 -15.70 -6.00 8.62
N ASP A 58 -14.77 -5.07 8.83
CA ASP A 58 -13.64 -5.21 9.74
C ASP A 58 -12.72 -6.41 9.43
N PHE A 59 -12.51 -6.70 8.14
CA PHE A 59 -11.68 -7.81 7.66
C PHE A 59 -12.16 -9.20 8.11
N LYS A 60 -13.47 -9.35 8.38
CA LYS A 60 -14.06 -10.59 8.94
C LYS A 60 -13.92 -11.81 8.02
N ASN A 61 -14.08 -11.62 6.72
CA ASN A 61 -14.15 -12.71 5.75
C ASN A 61 -12.86 -12.81 4.94
N LYS A 62 -11.89 -13.59 5.43
CA LYS A 62 -10.63 -13.83 4.73
C LYS A 62 -10.80 -14.88 3.64
N LEU A 63 -10.44 -14.52 2.41
CA LEU A 63 -10.49 -15.40 1.24
C LEU A 63 -9.16 -16.14 1.02
N GLY A 64 -8.04 -15.57 1.46
CA GLY A 64 -6.73 -16.20 1.32
C GLY A 64 -5.58 -15.40 1.90
N GLN A 65 -4.39 -15.98 1.89
CA GLN A 65 -3.14 -15.34 2.29
C GLN A 65 -1.98 -15.88 1.44
N GLY A 66 -1.06 -15.00 1.07
CA GLY A 66 0.20 -15.37 0.43
C GLY A 66 1.34 -14.45 0.87
N GLY A 67 2.51 -14.57 0.21
CA GLY A 67 3.70 -13.77 0.54
C GLY A 67 3.54 -12.26 0.35
N PHE A 68 2.51 -11.83 -0.39
CA PHE A 68 2.22 -10.43 -0.68
C PHE A 68 1.04 -9.87 0.15
N GLY A 69 0.55 -10.62 1.14
CA GLY A 69 -0.48 -10.18 2.06
C GLY A 69 -1.73 -11.06 2.08
N SER A 70 -2.82 -10.52 2.62
CA SER A 70 -4.09 -11.24 2.84
C SER A 70 -5.19 -10.68 1.95
N VAL A 71 -6.05 -11.55 1.45
CA VAL A 71 -7.21 -11.20 0.63
C VAL A 71 -8.48 -11.40 1.44
N PHE A 72 -9.36 -10.42 1.41
CA PHE A 72 -10.64 -10.41 2.13
C PHE A 72 -11.78 -10.17 1.16
N LYS A 73 -12.96 -10.70 1.48
CA LYS A 73 -14.20 -10.35 0.79
C LYS A 73 -14.61 -8.93 1.22
N GLY A 74 -14.94 -8.09 0.26
CA GLY A 74 -15.56 -6.80 0.49
C GLY A 74 -16.82 -6.61 -0.34
N GLU A 75 -17.60 -5.59 0.01
CA GLU A 75 -18.81 -5.17 -0.70
C GLU A 75 -18.81 -3.65 -0.85
N LEU A 76 -18.92 -3.18 -2.09
CA LEU A 76 -19.03 -1.76 -2.41
C LEU A 76 -20.43 -1.24 -2.05
N SER A 77 -20.58 0.09 -1.96
CA SER A 77 -21.87 0.73 -1.60
C SER A 77 -23.01 0.43 -2.59
N ASN A 78 -22.69 -0.04 -3.80
CA ASN A 78 -23.65 -0.45 -4.81
C ASN A 78 -23.96 -1.98 -4.78
N GLY A 79 -23.50 -2.71 -3.75
CA GLY A 79 -23.69 -4.15 -3.61
C GLY A 79 -22.72 -5.02 -4.42
N HIS A 80 -21.82 -4.43 -5.21
CA HIS A 80 -20.82 -5.22 -5.95
C HIS A 80 -19.79 -5.82 -4.99
N LEU A 81 -19.60 -7.14 -5.09
CA LEU A 81 -18.59 -7.86 -4.33
C LEU A 81 -17.20 -7.62 -4.92
N VAL A 82 -16.23 -7.41 -4.03
CA VAL A 82 -14.83 -7.16 -4.39
C VAL A 82 -13.88 -8.03 -3.56
N ALA A 83 -12.70 -8.27 -4.09
CA ALA A 83 -11.62 -8.94 -3.38
C ALA A 83 -10.60 -7.91 -2.91
N VAL A 84 -10.61 -7.59 -1.62
CA VAL A 84 -9.71 -6.60 -1.03
C VAL A 84 -8.41 -7.28 -0.61
N LYS A 85 -7.33 -7.03 -1.34
CA LYS A 85 -5.99 -7.50 -0.99
C LYS A 85 -5.27 -6.46 -0.13
N MET A 86 -5.13 -6.78 1.15
CA MET A 86 -4.29 -6.05 2.10
C MET A 86 -2.84 -6.46 1.90
N LEU A 87 -1.98 -5.47 1.60
CA LEU A 87 -0.56 -5.72 1.39
C LEU A 87 0.15 -5.80 2.75
N SER A 88 0.88 -6.89 2.97
CA SER A 88 1.68 -7.06 4.20
C SER A 88 2.88 -6.11 4.16
N GLY A 89 3.13 -5.40 5.27
CA GLY A 89 4.23 -4.43 5.42
C GLY A 89 5.64 -5.01 5.37
N SER A 90 5.83 -6.23 4.84
CA SER A 90 7.12 -6.91 4.80
C SER A 90 7.79 -6.75 3.43
N LYS A 91 8.95 -6.09 3.45
CA LYS A 91 10.10 -6.22 2.55
C LYS A 91 9.93 -5.89 1.05
N GLY A 92 8.73 -5.61 0.56
CA GLY A 92 8.48 -5.08 -0.80
C GLY A 92 8.34 -3.56 -0.79
N LYS A 93 8.97 -2.88 -1.74
CA LYS A 93 9.13 -1.42 -1.77
C LYS A 93 7.79 -0.76 -2.12
N GLY A 94 7.62 0.53 -1.78
CA GLY A 94 6.55 1.35 -2.38
C GLY A 94 6.48 1.22 -3.90
N GLN A 95 7.62 0.90 -4.53
CA GLN A 95 7.73 0.55 -5.94
C GLN A 95 6.86 -0.63 -6.39
N ASP A 96 6.74 -1.70 -5.61
CA ASP A 96 5.94 -2.87 -6.02
C ASP A 96 4.46 -2.50 -6.05
N PHE A 97 4.03 -1.69 -5.07
CA PHE A 97 2.69 -1.10 -5.06
C PHE A 97 2.47 -0.15 -6.24
N ILE A 98 3.42 0.77 -6.50
CA ILE A 98 3.37 1.66 -7.67
C ILE A 98 3.26 0.85 -8.95
N ASN A 99 4.11 -0.15 -9.15
CA ASN A 99 4.13 -0.98 -10.35
C ASN A 99 2.79 -1.69 -10.54
N GLU A 100 2.21 -2.23 -9.46
CA GLU A 100 0.91 -2.89 -9.53
C GLU A 100 -0.22 -1.91 -9.89
N VAL A 101 -0.28 -0.74 -9.24
CA VAL A 101 -1.34 0.25 -9.55
C VAL A 101 -1.15 0.85 -10.95
N ALA A 102 0.09 1.15 -11.34
CA ALA A 102 0.43 1.72 -12.65
C ALA A 102 0.15 0.77 -13.82
N THR A 103 0.48 -0.52 -13.63
CA THR A 103 0.36 -1.52 -14.69
C THR A 103 -1.05 -2.09 -14.75
N ILE A 104 -1.59 -2.52 -13.60
CA ILE A 104 -2.90 -3.21 -13.56
C ILE A 104 -4.05 -2.21 -13.60
N GLY A 105 -3.87 -1.00 -13.05
CA GLY A 105 -4.91 0.04 -13.06
C GLY A 105 -5.35 0.48 -14.46
N ARG A 106 -4.53 0.22 -15.48
CA ARG A 106 -4.80 0.59 -16.88
C ARG A 106 -5.31 -0.57 -17.73
N ILE A 107 -5.29 -1.79 -17.21
CA ILE A 107 -5.71 -2.99 -17.96
C ILE A 107 -7.19 -3.21 -17.73
N HIS A 108 -7.98 -3.03 -18.79
CA HIS A 108 -9.38 -3.40 -18.84
C HIS A 108 -9.55 -4.45 -19.93
N HIS A 109 -9.58 -5.73 -19.53
CA HIS A 109 -9.68 -6.85 -20.44
C HIS A 109 -10.57 -7.93 -19.85
N VAL A 110 -11.38 -8.60 -20.68
CA VAL A 110 -12.39 -9.59 -20.24
C VAL A 110 -11.79 -10.77 -19.45
N ASN A 111 -10.52 -11.08 -19.69
CA ASN A 111 -9.80 -12.19 -19.04
C ASN A 111 -8.84 -11.73 -17.92
N VAL A 112 -8.85 -10.46 -17.54
CA VAL A 112 -7.96 -9.91 -16.50
C VAL A 112 -8.81 -9.25 -15.43
N VAL A 113 -8.55 -9.59 -14.17
CA VAL A 113 -9.22 -8.94 -13.03
C VAL A 113 -8.87 -7.46 -13.03
N GLN A 114 -9.89 -6.62 -13.20
CA GLN A 114 -9.75 -5.18 -13.16
C GLN A 114 -9.45 -4.71 -11.74
N LEU A 115 -8.48 -3.80 -11.62
CA LEU A 115 -8.25 -3.05 -10.40
C LEU A 115 -9.26 -1.89 -10.32
N ILE A 116 -10.20 -1.96 -9.38
CA ILE A 116 -11.29 -0.99 -9.22
C ILE A 116 -10.85 0.16 -8.33
N GLY A 117 -9.99 -0.13 -7.34
CA GLY A 117 -9.49 0.90 -6.45
C GLY A 117 -8.26 0.51 -5.65
N PHE A 118 -7.73 1.49 -4.94
CA PHE A 118 -6.61 1.30 -4.02
C PHE A 118 -6.75 2.15 -2.78
N CYS A 119 -6.00 1.77 -1.74
CA CYS A 119 -5.80 2.56 -0.53
C CYS A 119 -4.31 2.70 -0.28
N SER A 120 -3.86 3.92 -0.01
CA SER A 120 -2.50 4.22 0.47
C SER A 120 -2.61 5.24 1.59
N GLN A 121 -2.39 4.81 2.83
CA GLN A 121 -2.39 5.69 4.00
C GLN A 121 -1.27 5.25 4.96
N GLY A 122 -0.14 5.95 4.91
CA GLY A 122 1.07 5.58 5.64
C GLY A 122 1.54 4.17 5.26
N SER A 123 1.65 3.28 6.24
CA SER A 123 2.02 1.87 6.02
C SER A 123 0.85 0.97 5.59
N LYS A 124 -0.38 1.48 5.59
CA LYS A 124 -1.58 0.70 5.24
C LYS A 124 -1.83 0.85 3.74
N ARG A 125 -1.66 -0.25 3.02
CA ARG A 125 -1.89 -0.31 1.58
C ARG A 125 -2.82 -1.46 1.21
N ALA A 126 -3.75 -1.18 0.31
CA ALA A 126 -4.71 -2.16 -0.18
C ALA A 126 -5.00 -1.92 -1.66
N ARG A 127 -5.45 -2.98 -2.34
CA ARG A 127 -5.99 -2.92 -3.70
C ARG A 127 -7.23 -3.82 -3.80
N LEU A 128 -8.20 -3.41 -4.59
CA LEU A 128 -9.50 -4.06 -4.72
C LEU A 128 -10.02 -3.99 -6.15
#